data_AF-A0A1B7WEI0-F1
#
_entry.id   AF-A0A1B7WEI0-F1
#
_cell.length_a   1.000
_cell.length_b   1.000
_cell.length_c   1.000
_cell.angle_alpha   90.00
_cell.angle_beta   90.00
_cell.angle_gamma   90.00
#
_symmetry.space_group_name_H-M   'P 1'
#
loop_
_entity.id
_entity.type
_entity.pdbx_description
1 polymer ?
#
loop_
_entity_poly.entity_id
_entity_poly.type
_entity_poly.pdbx_seq_one_letter_code
_entity_poly.pdbx_strand_id
1 'polypeptide(L)'
;MFKQVLMPQFRIFWRFAPFLKVTVTTSILLNILVNPSFAGDPFRSREPHKIGDRTEAVFNAIFQQGNYPAAKDALQKAVSSEPNEPLIYAIQASLAYQNQDQTSLAKYSRKTLETGQNLIASDPLRGNLYTAVGHFLEGAVILKREGTVNGAPLAFSRLRKVYTYLDRAEEISANDPELNLIRGYMDLMLAVNLPFTSPDDAINRLEKNAAPGYLVDRGIALAYRDLKQHSQALDYVNRALKTTADNPEIYYLKAQILHEKGKKEKSQDLIKEAITHFDKALAKKSQLPANLVKQIEYERNQAVSGQ
;
A
#
# COMPACT_ATOMS: atom_id res chain seq x y z
N MET A 1 12.60 48.75 27.11
CA MET A 1 12.30 49.98 27.90
C MET A 1 13.20 51.08 27.35
N PHE A 2 12.64 52.25 27.03
CA PHE A 2 13.27 53.46 26.43
C PHE A 2 13.69 53.34 24.94
N LYS A 3 13.34 54.24 24.01
CA LYS A 3 12.57 55.51 24.07
C LYS A 3 12.13 55.88 22.64
N GLN A 4 10.90 56.36 22.48
CA GLN A 4 10.39 57.06 21.28
C GLN A 4 11.06 58.44 21.14
N VAL A 5 11.27 58.93 19.90
CA VAL A 5 11.26 60.38 19.58
C VAL A 5 10.77 60.65 18.15
N LEU A 6 9.63 61.35 18.09
CA LEU A 6 9.08 62.35 17.15
C LEU A 6 9.24 62.27 15.61
N MET A 7 8.06 62.33 14.96
CA MET A 7 7.78 62.95 13.64
C MET A 7 8.01 64.48 13.64
N PRO A 8 7.99 65.09 12.44
CA PRO A 8 7.04 66.19 12.25
C PRO A 8 6.15 66.01 11.00
N GLN A 9 4.94 66.53 11.15
CA GLN A 9 3.87 66.56 10.18
C GLN A 9 4.10 67.65 9.12
N PHE A 10 3.65 67.40 7.89
CA PHE A 10 3.06 68.46 7.07
C PHE A 10 1.75 67.96 6.46
N ARG A 11 0.65 68.55 6.94
CA ARG A 11 -0.67 68.49 6.33
C ARG A 11 -0.78 69.68 5.37
N ILE A 12 -1.13 69.44 4.12
CA ILE A 12 -1.87 70.44 3.33
C ILE A 12 -3.04 69.72 2.67
N PHE A 13 -4.23 70.15 3.10
CA PHE A 13 -5.53 69.83 2.54
C PHE A 13 -5.78 70.70 1.31
N TRP A 14 -6.24 70.12 0.20
CA TRP A 14 -7.09 70.81 -0.76
C TRP A 14 -8.38 70.04 -0.97
N ARG A 15 -9.49 70.78 -0.99
CA ARG A 15 -10.89 70.33 -0.99
C ARG A 15 -11.39 70.05 -2.42
N PHE A 16 -12.24 69.03 -2.51
CA PHE A 16 -13.30 68.61 -3.47
C PHE A 16 -13.84 69.69 -4.46
N ALA A 17 -14.43 69.43 -5.65
CA ALA A 17 -15.10 68.29 -6.33
C ALA A 17 -15.39 68.74 -7.83
N PRO A 18 -16.20 68.11 -8.73
CA PRO A 18 -17.00 66.87 -8.69
C PRO A 18 -16.87 65.91 -9.93
N PHE A 19 -17.33 64.68 -9.73
CA PHE A 19 -17.97 63.72 -10.67
C PHE A 19 -17.54 63.65 -12.14
N LEU A 20 -17.00 62.49 -12.55
CA LEU A 20 -17.53 61.76 -13.71
C LEU A 20 -17.36 60.23 -13.56
N LYS A 21 -18.52 59.56 -13.44
CA LYS A 21 -18.91 58.22 -13.93
C LYS A 21 -17.92 57.02 -13.88
N VAL A 22 -18.30 56.02 -13.06
CA VAL A 22 -18.48 54.58 -13.37
C VAL A 22 -17.51 53.98 -14.41
N THR A 23 -16.67 52.99 -14.09
CA THR A 23 -17.10 51.60 -13.84
C THR A 23 -16.14 50.86 -12.90
N VAL A 24 -16.66 50.33 -11.79
CA VAL A 24 -16.04 49.24 -11.05
C VAL A 24 -16.38 47.95 -11.77
N THR A 25 -15.38 47.29 -12.34
CA THR A 25 -15.25 45.81 -12.38
C THR A 25 -14.01 45.46 -13.18
N THR A 26 -12.85 45.39 -12.52
CA THR A 26 -11.90 44.35 -12.89
C THR A 26 -11.74 43.48 -11.67
N SER A 27 -12.70 42.57 -11.51
CA SER A 27 -12.53 41.38 -10.71
C SER A 27 -11.23 40.74 -11.18
N ILE A 28 -10.17 40.83 -10.39
CA ILE A 28 -9.02 39.96 -10.57
C ILE A 28 -9.55 38.58 -10.27
N LEU A 29 -9.99 37.89 -11.32
CA LEU A 29 -10.14 36.46 -11.34
C LEU A 29 -8.74 35.91 -11.09
N LEU A 30 -8.40 35.76 -9.81
CA LEU A 30 -7.50 34.71 -9.39
C LEU A 30 -8.15 33.41 -9.86
N ASN A 31 -7.87 33.05 -11.11
CA ASN A 31 -7.84 31.66 -11.52
C ASN A 31 -6.73 31.03 -10.69
N ILE A 32 -7.05 30.74 -9.43
CA ILE A 32 -6.54 29.56 -8.77
C ILE A 32 -7.02 28.44 -9.69
N LEU A 33 -6.19 28.13 -10.69
CA LEU A 33 -6.07 26.78 -11.17
C LEU A 33 -5.76 25.99 -9.89
N VAL A 34 -6.83 25.56 -9.22
CA VAL A 34 -6.85 24.27 -8.56
C VAL A 34 -6.47 23.35 -9.70
N ASN A 35 -5.17 23.11 -9.87
CA ASN A 35 -4.70 21.94 -10.57
C ASN A 35 -5.50 20.83 -9.90
N PRO A 36 -6.42 20.14 -10.62
CA PRO A 36 -7.10 19.01 -10.03
C PRO A 36 -5.97 18.16 -9.48
N SER A 37 -6.01 17.98 -8.16
CA SER A 37 -4.93 17.47 -7.37
C SER A 37 -4.20 16.36 -8.12
N PHE A 38 -2.87 16.40 -8.12
CA PHE A 38 -2.04 15.23 -8.40
C PHE A 38 -2.25 14.10 -7.34
N ALA A 39 -3.44 14.02 -6.76
CA ALA A 39 -3.97 12.85 -6.09
C ALA A 39 -4.21 11.77 -7.15
N GLY A 40 -4.01 10.52 -6.75
CA GLY A 40 -4.10 9.37 -7.62
C GLY A 40 -2.91 8.42 -7.45
N ASP A 41 -1.68 8.91 -7.34
CA ASP A 41 -0.49 8.05 -7.27
C ASP A 41 0.10 7.94 -5.86
N PRO A 42 -0.16 6.84 -5.12
CA PRO A 42 0.39 6.66 -3.77
C PRO A 42 1.87 6.23 -3.75
N PHE A 43 2.46 5.98 -4.91
CA PHE A 43 3.83 5.45 -5.03
C PHE A 43 4.83 6.54 -5.39
N ARG A 44 4.45 7.47 -6.28
CA ARG A 44 5.37 8.47 -6.87
C ARG A 44 5.06 9.87 -6.36
N SER A 45 6.04 10.49 -5.72
CA SER A 45 5.99 11.92 -5.36
C SER A 45 6.51 12.84 -6.46
N ARG A 46 7.20 12.29 -7.47
CA ARG A 46 7.72 12.98 -8.65
C ARG A 46 7.25 12.21 -9.88
N GLU A 47 6.79 12.93 -10.90
CA GLU A 47 6.27 12.34 -12.13
C GLU A 47 5.18 11.27 -11.87
N PRO A 48 4.09 11.64 -11.18
CA PRO A 48 3.03 10.70 -10.83
C PRO A 48 2.34 10.14 -12.06
N HIS A 49 1.99 8.86 -12.01
CA HIS A 49 1.21 8.19 -13.02
C HIS A 49 -0.29 8.37 -12.75
N LYS A 50 -1.11 8.29 -13.80
CA LYS A 50 -2.56 8.44 -13.67
C LYS A 50 -3.20 7.13 -13.21
N ILE A 51 -3.38 6.98 -11.90
CA ILE A 51 -4.02 5.81 -11.26
C ILE A 51 -5.49 6.10 -10.91
N GLY A 52 -5.82 7.36 -10.60
CA GLY A 52 -7.18 7.83 -10.31
C GLY A 52 -7.50 7.91 -8.82
N ASP A 53 -8.23 8.95 -8.42
CA ASP A 53 -8.50 9.28 -7.02
C ASP A 53 -9.25 8.17 -6.28
N ARG A 54 -10.12 7.40 -6.96
CA ARG A 54 -10.88 6.33 -6.30
C ARG A 54 -10.01 5.11 -6.07
N THR A 55 -9.12 4.80 -6.99
CA THR A 55 -8.11 3.77 -6.81
C THR A 55 -7.16 4.13 -5.67
N GLU A 56 -6.73 5.39 -5.57
CA GLU A 56 -5.95 5.87 -4.43
C GLU A 56 -6.74 5.71 -3.11
N ALA A 57 -8.02 6.09 -3.10
CA ALA A 57 -8.86 5.92 -1.92
C ALA A 57 -8.99 4.45 -1.48
N VAL A 58 -9.12 3.52 -2.43
CA VAL A 58 -9.08 2.07 -2.16
C VAL A 58 -7.74 1.67 -1.57
N PHE A 59 -6.64 2.09 -2.19
CA PHE A 59 -5.29 1.79 -1.75
C PHE A 59 -5.06 2.27 -0.31
N ASN A 60 -5.39 3.52 -0.01
CA ASN A 60 -5.23 4.11 1.32
C ASN A 60 -6.12 3.40 2.36
N ALA A 61 -7.38 3.09 2.01
CA ALA A 61 -8.28 2.39 2.92
C ALA A 61 -7.73 1.01 3.33
N ILE A 62 -7.16 0.24 2.40
CA ILE A 62 -6.59 -1.08 2.71
C ILE A 62 -5.22 -0.94 3.38
N PHE A 63 -4.28 -0.30 2.70
CA PHE A 63 -2.87 -0.42 3.02
C PHE A 63 -2.43 0.56 4.11
N GLN A 64 -2.98 1.78 4.11
CA GLN A 64 -2.62 2.78 5.11
C GLN A 64 -3.50 2.67 6.35
N GLN A 65 -4.81 2.48 6.17
CA GLN A 65 -5.78 2.51 7.27
C GLN A 65 -6.14 1.12 7.82
N GLY A 66 -5.98 0.04 7.04
CA GLY A 66 -6.43 -1.29 7.44
C GLY A 66 -7.96 -1.38 7.58
N ASN A 67 -8.72 -0.58 6.83
CA ASN A 67 -10.16 -0.45 6.90
C ASN A 67 -10.85 -1.12 5.69
N TYR A 68 -11.11 -2.41 5.83
CA TYR A 68 -11.68 -3.25 4.78
C TYR A 68 -13.13 -2.90 4.42
N PRO A 69 -14.02 -2.53 5.38
CA PRO A 69 -15.34 -2.03 5.03
C PRO A 69 -15.31 -0.76 4.17
N ALA A 70 -14.47 0.22 4.53
CA ALA A 70 -14.31 1.44 3.73
C ALA A 70 -13.73 1.13 2.34
N ALA A 71 -12.73 0.24 2.28
CA ALA A 71 -12.16 -0.22 1.03
C ALA A 71 -13.20 -0.90 0.13
N LYS A 72 -14.12 -1.69 0.69
CA LYS A 72 -15.19 -2.35 -0.08
C LYS A 72 -16.13 -1.35 -0.74
N ASP A 73 -16.53 -0.29 -0.01
CA ASP A 73 -17.34 0.80 -0.57
C ASP A 73 -16.58 1.57 -1.67
N ALA A 74 -15.32 1.91 -1.41
CA ALA A 74 -14.46 2.60 -2.37
C ALA A 74 -14.25 1.77 -3.65
N LEU A 75 -14.07 0.45 -3.53
CA LEU A 75 -13.89 -0.48 -4.66
C LEU A 75 -15.09 -0.48 -5.60
N GLN A 76 -16.32 -0.46 -5.08
CA GLN A 76 -17.52 -0.41 -5.91
C GLN A 76 -17.56 0.85 -6.77
N LYS A 77 -17.14 1.98 -6.19
CA LYS A 77 -17.06 3.27 -6.86
C LYS A 77 -15.93 3.28 -7.90
N ALA A 78 -14.76 2.74 -7.57
CA ALA A 78 -13.59 2.70 -8.46
C ALA A 78 -13.86 1.84 -9.70
N VAL A 79 -14.44 0.64 -9.55
CA VAL A 79 -14.77 -0.25 -10.69
C VAL A 79 -15.70 0.41 -11.71
N SER A 80 -16.59 1.31 -11.26
CA SER A 80 -17.54 1.99 -12.14
C SER A 80 -16.94 3.20 -12.87
N SER A 81 -16.01 3.94 -12.23
CA SER A 81 -15.46 5.18 -12.79
C SER A 81 -14.05 5.05 -13.37
N GLU A 82 -13.30 4.04 -12.96
CA GLU A 82 -11.91 3.78 -13.36
C GLU A 82 -11.79 2.32 -13.86
N PRO A 83 -12.63 1.88 -14.82
CA PRO A 83 -12.76 0.46 -15.18
C PRO A 83 -11.51 -0.15 -15.82
N ASN A 84 -10.56 0.68 -16.25
CA ASN A 84 -9.32 0.29 -16.91
C ASN A 84 -8.10 0.30 -15.98
N GLU A 85 -8.26 0.65 -14.70
CA GLU A 85 -7.16 0.68 -13.75
C GLU A 85 -6.86 -0.75 -13.24
N PRO A 86 -5.70 -1.35 -13.56
CA PRO A 86 -5.41 -2.74 -13.19
C PRO A 86 -5.27 -2.98 -11.67
N LEU A 87 -4.84 -1.97 -10.89
CA LEU A 87 -4.64 -2.11 -9.45
C LEU A 87 -5.92 -2.48 -8.70
N ILE A 88 -7.08 -1.95 -9.12
CA ILE A 88 -8.36 -2.28 -8.47
C ILE A 88 -8.66 -3.77 -8.58
N TYR A 89 -8.38 -4.37 -9.74
CA TYR A 89 -8.63 -5.78 -9.97
C TYR A 89 -7.59 -6.65 -9.27
N ALA A 90 -6.34 -6.20 -9.19
CA ALA A 90 -5.31 -6.89 -8.42
C ALA A 90 -5.72 -6.96 -6.94
N ILE A 91 -6.17 -5.84 -6.37
CA ILE A 91 -6.69 -5.76 -5.00
C ILE A 91 -7.89 -6.69 -4.81
N GLN A 92 -8.87 -6.67 -5.73
CA GLN A 92 -10.04 -7.55 -5.65
C GLN A 92 -9.64 -9.04 -5.72
N ALA A 93 -8.66 -9.40 -6.56
CA ALA A 93 -8.14 -10.75 -6.65
C ALA A 93 -7.46 -11.18 -5.33
N SER A 94 -6.63 -10.31 -4.73
CA SER A 94 -5.98 -10.58 -3.44
C SER A 94 -6.99 -10.76 -2.30
N LEU A 95 -8.03 -9.93 -2.24
CA LEU A 95 -9.11 -10.09 -1.26
C LEU A 95 -9.90 -11.39 -1.48
N ALA A 96 -10.18 -11.75 -2.74
CA ALA A 96 -10.82 -13.02 -3.07
C ALA A 96 -9.95 -14.22 -2.69
N TYR A 97 -8.62 -14.13 -2.88
CA TYR A 97 -7.67 -15.16 -2.45
C TYR A 97 -7.76 -15.41 -0.93
N GLN A 98 -7.74 -14.33 -0.14
CA GLN A 98 -7.85 -14.37 1.33
C GLN A 98 -9.19 -14.95 1.80
N ASN A 99 -10.28 -14.59 1.12
CA ASN A 99 -11.64 -15.07 1.44
C ASN A 99 -11.94 -16.47 0.90
N GLN A 100 -10.96 -17.14 0.28
CA GLN A 100 -11.12 -18.43 -0.37
C GLN A 100 -12.18 -18.44 -1.49
N ASP A 101 -12.51 -17.26 -2.05
CA ASP A 101 -13.44 -17.11 -3.16
C ASP A 101 -12.71 -17.37 -4.48
N GLN A 102 -12.71 -18.64 -4.90
CA GLN A 102 -12.03 -19.07 -6.13
C GLN A 102 -12.63 -18.43 -7.39
N THR A 103 -13.94 -18.20 -7.42
CA THR A 103 -14.64 -17.62 -8.56
C THR A 103 -14.22 -16.17 -8.77
N SER A 104 -14.27 -15.35 -7.71
CA SER A 104 -13.81 -13.96 -7.78
C SER A 104 -12.31 -13.86 -8.02
N LEU A 105 -11.51 -14.74 -7.41
CA LEU A 105 -10.07 -14.80 -7.66
C LEU A 105 -9.79 -15.00 -9.15
N ALA A 106 -10.39 -16.01 -9.79
CA ALA A 106 -10.19 -16.28 -11.21
C ALA A 106 -10.67 -15.11 -12.10
N LYS A 107 -11.82 -14.52 -11.78
CA LYS A 107 -12.38 -13.37 -12.51
C LYS A 107 -11.45 -12.16 -12.45
N TYR A 108 -11.03 -11.76 -11.25
CA TYR A 108 -10.24 -10.55 -11.06
C TYR A 108 -8.76 -10.71 -11.44
N SER A 109 -8.21 -11.93 -11.36
CA SER A 109 -6.88 -12.25 -11.93
C SER A 109 -6.85 -11.99 -13.43
N ARG A 110 -7.88 -12.47 -14.17
CA ARG A 110 -8.00 -12.25 -15.61
C ARG A 110 -8.16 -10.78 -15.96
N LYS A 111 -9.01 -10.06 -15.21
CA LYS A 111 -9.19 -8.62 -15.40
C LYS A 111 -7.91 -7.83 -15.16
N THR A 112 -7.12 -8.20 -14.14
CA THR A 112 -5.80 -7.59 -13.89
C THR A 112 -4.88 -7.78 -15.09
N LEU A 113 -4.82 -8.99 -15.62
CA LEU A 113 -4.01 -9.30 -16.80
C LEU A 113 -4.46 -8.51 -18.04
N GLU A 114 -5.75 -8.51 -18.33
CA GLU A 114 -6.34 -7.82 -19.49
C GLU A 114 -6.11 -6.31 -19.44
N THR A 115 -6.40 -5.69 -18.30
CA THR A 115 -6.20 -4.24 -18.12
C THR A 115 -4.72 -3.86 -18.10
N GLY A 116 -3.85 -4.69 -17.51
CA GLY A 116 -2.40 -4.52 -17.60
C GLY A 116 -1.90 -4.56 -19.04
N GLN A 117 -2.34 -5.54 -19.83
CA GLN A 117 -1.96 -5.64 -21.25
C GLN A 117 -2.42 -4.44 -22.07
N ASN A 118 -3.67 -4.00 -21.87
CA ASN A 118 -4.21 -2.83 -22.55
C ASN A 118 -3.48 -1.54 -22.17
N LEU A 119 -2.99 -1.45 -20.92
CA LEU A 119 -2.27 -0.28 -20.41
C LEU A 119 -0.89 -0.11 -21.04
N ILE A 120 -0.27 -1.18 -21.59
CA ILE A 120 1.09 -1.13 -22.18
C ILE A 120 1.23 -0.03 -23.24
N ALA A 121 0.19 0.20 -24.05
CA ALA A 121 0.25 1.16 -25.15
C ALA A 121 0.38 2.62 -24.69
N SER A 122 -0.12 2.96 -23.50
CA SER A 122 -0.13 4.33 -22.97
C SER A 122 0.80 4.52 -21.76
N ASP A 123 1.04 3.46 -21.01
CA ASP A 123 1.91 3.43 -19.83
C ASP A 123 2.62 2.06 -19.81
N PRO A 124 3.72 1.93 -20.55
CA PRO A 124 4.40 0.64 -20.71
C PRO A 124 5.00 0.13 -19.40
N LEU A 125 5.39 1.02 -18.48
CA LEU A 125 5.93 0.62 -17.17
C LEU A 125 4.85 -0.10 -16.35
N ARG A 126 3.72 0.56 -16.10
CA ARG A 126 2.61 -0.04 -15.33
C ARG A 126 1.95 -1.17 -16.10
N GLY A 127 1.82 -1.05 -17.43
CA GLY A 127 1.25 -2.10 -18.27
C GLY A 127 2.02 -3.42 -18.17
N ASN A 128 3.36 -3.38 -18.27
CA ASN A 128 4.18 -4.56 -18.07
C ASN A 128 4.09 -5.06 -16.62
N LEU A 129 4.17 -4.17 -15.62
CA LEU A 129 4.03 -4.53 -14.21
C LEU A 129 2.73 -5.29 -13.90
N TYR A 130 1.58 -4.76 -14.30
CA TYR A 130 0.29 -5.40 -14.03
C TYR A 130 0.00 -6.61 -14.92
N THR A 131 0.65 -6.71 -16.09
CA THR A 131 0.67 -7.96 -16.86
C THR A 131 1.40 -9.06 -16.07
N ALA A 132 2.52 -8.73 -15.42
CA ALA A 132 3.22 -9.64 -14.52
C ALA A 132 2.35 -10.03 -13.31
N VAL A 133 1.71 -9.06 -12.65
CA VAL A 133 0.78 -9.32 -11.54
C VAL A 133 -0.37 -10.23 -11.96
N GLY A 134 -0.97 -10.00 -13.13
CA GLY A 134 -2.02 -10.85 -13.67
C GLY A 134 -1.58 -12.31 -13.84
N HIS A 135 -0.38 -12.53 -14.40
CA HIS A 135 0.18 -13.88 -14.52
C HIS A 135 0.49 -14.53 -13.17
N PHE A 136 0.98 -13.76 -12.19
CA PHE A 136 1.23 -14.27 -10.84
C PHE A 136 -0.07 -14.76 -10.18
N LEU A 137 -1.14 -13.95 -10.28
CA LEU A 137 -2.46 -14.29 -9.75
C LEU A 137 -3.10 -15.49 -10.48
N GLU A 138 -2.96 -15.59 -11.79
CA GLU A 138 -3.38 -16.78 -12.54
C GLU A 138 -2.62 -18.05 -12.12
N GLY A 139 -1.34 -17.92 -11.77
CA GLY A 139 -0.57 -19.02 -11.16
C GLY A 139 -1.20 -19.51 -9.86
N ALA A 140 -1.64 -18.59 -8.99
CA ALA A 140 -2.35 -18.92 -7.77
C ALA A 140 -3.72 -19.60 -8.02
N VAL A 141 -4.45 -19.17 -9.05
CA VAL A 141 -5.70 -19.82 -9.49
C VAL A 141 -5.45 -21.27 -9.90
N ILE A 142 -4.42 -21.51 -10.71
CA ILE A 142 -4.03 -22.84 -11.18
C ILE A 142 -3.73 -23.75 -10.00
N LEU A 143 -2.85 -23.31 -9.08
CA LEU A 143 -2.48 -24.11 -7.91
C LEU A 143 -3.69 -24.43 -7.01
N LYS A 144 -4.60 -23.48 -6.82
CA LYS A 144 -5.82 -23.71 -6.03
C LYS A 144 -6.79 -24.70 -6.69
N ARG A 145 -6.90 -24.70 -8.02
CA ARG A 145 -7.85 -25.53 -8.77
C ARG A 145 -7.32 -26.94 -9.02
N GLU A 146 -6.04 -27.04 -9.37
CA GLU A 146 -5.45 -28.28 -9.88
C GLU A 146 -4.57 -28.98 -8.83
N GLY A 147 -4.36 -28.32 -7.69
CA GLY A 147 -3.45 -28.77 -6.64
C GLY A 147 -1.99 -28.62 -7.06
N THR A 148 -1.08 -28.88 -6.11
CA THR A 148 0.36 -28.70 -6.35
C THR A 148 0.90 -29.65 -7.42
N VAL A 149 0.48 -30.92 -7.43
CA VAL A 149 1.05 -31.94 -8.33
C VAL A 149 0.76 -31.62 -9.80
N ASN A 150 -0.52 -31.36 -10.14
CA ASN A 150 -0.90 -31.10 -11.53
C ASN A 150 -0.73 -29.62 -11.91
N GLY A 151 -0.91 -28.71 -10.94
CA GLY A 151 -0.84 -27.28 -11.18
C GLY A 151 0.58 -26.70 -11.22
N ALA A 152 1.57 -27.32 -10.55
CA ALA A 152 2.92 -26.73 -10.46
C ALA A 152 3.59 -26.48 -11.82
N PRO A 153 3.57 -27.40 -12.81
CA PRO A 153 4.17 -27.12 -14.12
C PRO A 153 3.53 -25.93 -14.84
N LEU A 154 2.20 -25.80 -14.74
CA LEU A 154 1.44 -24.71 -15.35
C LEU A 154 1.66 -23.38 -14.61
N ALA A 155 1.71 -23.41 -13.27
CA ALA A 155 2.06 -22.25 -12.46
C ALA A 155 3.50 -21.80 -12.71
N PHE A 156 4.44 -22.72 -12.94
CA PHE A 156 5.81 -22.38 -13.31
C PHE A 156 5.88 -21.69 -14.68
N SER A 157 5.08 -22.14 -15.65
CA SER A 157 4.95 -21.45 -16.95
C SER A 157 4.45 -20.02 -16.79
N ARG A 158 3.48 -19.78 -15.89
CA ARG A 158 3.05 -18.41 -15.55
C ARG A 158 4.15 -17.62 -14.86
N LEU A 159 4.87 -18.22 -13.92
CA LEU A 159 5.96 -17.57 -13.19
C LEU A 159 7.08 -17.09 -14.13
N ARG A 160 7.43 -17.85 -15.17
CA ARG A 160 8.39 -17.38 -16.20
C ARG A 160 7.91 -16.09 -16.87
N LYS A 161 6.61 -15.99 -17.18
CA LYS A 161 6.03 -14.76 -17.75
C LYS A 161 6.06 -13.61 -16.75
N VAL A 162 5.83 -13.87 -15.46
CA VAL A 162 5.96 -12.85 -14.40
C VAL A 162 7.32 -12.17 -14.52
N TYR A 163 8.42 -12.93 -14.51
CA TYR A 163 9.76 -12.37 -14.62
C TYR A 163 10.00 -11.69 -15.98
N THR A 164 9.55 -12.27 -17.09
CA THR A 164 9.65 -11.61 -18.41
C THR A 164 9.04 -10.20 -18.43
N TYR A 165 7.87 -10.03 -17.81
CA TYR A 165 7.19 -8.73 -17.79
C TYR A 165 7.75 -7.79 -16.70
N LEU A 166 8.23 -8.30 -15.57
CA LEU A 166 8.94 -7.48 -14.59
C LEU A 166 10.26 -6.94 -15.14
N ASP A 167 11.01 -7.74 -15.90
CA ASP A 167 12.27 -7.32 -16.51
C ASP A 167 12.02 -6.21 -17.55
N ARG A 168 10.95 -6.32 -18.37
CA ARG A 168 10.53 -5.24 -19.28
C ARG A 168 10.14 -3.95 -18.56
N ALA A 169 9.47 -4.06 -17.41
CA ALA A 169 9.15 -2.88 -16.61
C ALA A 169 10.44 -2.25 -16.03
N GLU A 170 11.37 -3.08 -15.57
CA GLU A 170 12.67 -2.64 -15.03
C GLU A 170 13.57 -1.98 -16.08
N GLU A 171 13.55 -2.46 -17.32
CA GLU A 171 14.24 -1.83 -18.46
C GLU A 171 13.77 -0.39 -18.72
N ILE A 172 12.50 -0.08 -18.42
CA ILE A 172 11.93 1.26 -18.59
C ILE A 172 12.33 2.17 -17.41
N SER A 173 12.17 1.68 -16.18
CA SER A 173 12.51 2.44 -14.98
C SER A 173 12.89 1.51 -13.83
N ALA A 174 14.19 1.24 -13.70
CA ALA A 174 14.70 0.28 -12.72
C ALA A 174 14.48 0.72 -11.25
N ASN A 175 14.39 2.04 -11.02
CA ASN A 175 14.19 2.62 -9.68
C ASN A 175 12.74 3.07 -9.43
N ASP A 176 11.79 2.62 -10.25
CA ASP A 176 10.38 2.96 -10.06
C ASP A 176 9.82 2.40 -8.74
N PRO A 177 9.15 3.22 -7.91
CA PRO A 177 8.70 2.79 -6.59
C PRO A 177 7.60 1.74 -6.59
N GLU A 178 6.65 1.80 -7.52
CA GLU A 178 5.55 0.83 -7.60
C GLU A 178 6.07 -0.53 -8.05
N LEU A 179 6.93 -0.54 -9.09
CA LEU A 179 7.60 -1.74 -9.58
C LEU A 179 8.41 -2.41 -8.47
N ASN A 180 9.27 -1.65 -7.80
CA ASN A 180 10.17 -2.20 -6.78
C ASN A 180 9.40 -2.68 -5.54
N LEU A 181 8.29 -2.02 -5.20
CA LEU A 181 7.40 -2.49 -4.14
C LEU A 181 6.81 -3.86 -4.51
N ILE A 182 6.12 -3.96 -5.65
CA ILE A 182 5.42 -5.18 -6.05
C ILE A 182 6.40 -6.33 -6.28
N ARG A 183 7.50 -6.09 -7.01
CA ARG A 183 8.53 -7.12 -7.25
C ARG A 183 9.17 -7.58 -5.95
N GLY A 184 9.54 -6.65 -5.06
CA GLY A 184 10.13 -7.00 -3.77
C GLY A 184 9.22 -7.90 -2.93
N TYR A 185 7.92 -7.61 -2.87
CA TYR A 185 6.95 -8.47 -2.19
C TYR A 185 6.82 -9.85 -2.86
N MET A 186 6.75 -9.92 -4.20
CA MET A 186 6.69 -11.20 -4.91
C MET A 186 7.94 -12.05 -4.64
N ASP A 187 9.12 -11.44 -4.74
CA ASP A 187 10.38 -12.13 -4.52
C ASP A 187 10.49 -12.62 -3.07
N LEU A 188 10.10 -11.83 -2.08
CA LEU A 188 10.01 -12.28 -0.68
C LEU A 188 9.09 -13.48 -0.49
N MET A 189 7.89 -13.46 -1.10
CA MET A 189 6.95 -14.58 -1.01
C MET A 189 7.52 -15.87 -1.61
N LEU A 190 8.31 -15.75 -2.68
CA LEU A 190 8.90 -16.88 -3.39
C LEU A 190 10.18 -17.37 -2.72
N ALA A 191 11.02 -16.49 -2.16
CA ALA A 191 12.30 -16.82 -1.54
C ALA A 191 12.18 -17.85 -0.41
N VAL A 192 11.08 -17.80 0.35
CA VAL A 192 10.82 -18.73 1.46
C VAL A 192 10.62 -20.17 0.95
N ASN A 193 10.16 -20.35 -0.29
CA ASN A 193 9.75 -21.65 -0.82
C ASN A 193 10.54 -22.10 -2.05
N LEU A 194 11.29 -21.21 -2.69
CA LEU A 194 11.97 -21.45 -3.96
C LEU A 194 13.36 -20.80 -3.97
N PRO A 195 14.42 -21.50 -4.43
CA PRO A 195 15.79 -21.01 -4.40
C PRO A 195 16.13 -20.04 -5.55
N PHE A 196 15.14 -19.27 -6.04
CA PHE A 196 15.32 -18.39 -7.21
C PHE A 196 15.68 -16.95 -6.85
N THR A 197 15.44 -16.52 -5.62
CA THR A 197 15.67 -15.15 -5.18
C THR A 197 16.13 -15.11 -3.73
N SER A 198 17.03 -14.19 -3.42
CA SER A 198 17.56 -14.00 -2.07
C SER A 198 16.60 -13.09 -1.29
N PRO A 199 16.18 -13.47 -0.07
CA PRO A 199 15.46 -12.55 0.81
C PRO A 199 16.19 -11.23 1.01
N ASP A 200 17.52 -11.25 1.11
CA ASP A 200 18.34 -10.05 1.31
C ASP A 200 18.31 -9.12 0.09
N ASP A 201 18.33 -9.67 -1.13
CA ASP A 201 18.23 -8.87 -2.36
C ASP A 201 16.86 -8.22 -2.49
N ALA A 202 15.80 -8.97 -2.15
CA ALA A 202 14.43 -8.45 -2.15
C ALA A 202 14.23 -7.36 -1.08
N ILE A 203 14.80 -7.52 0.12
CA ILE A 203 14.80 -6.49 1.17
C ILE A 203 15.54 -5.25 0.70
N ASN A 204 16.76 -5.39 0.17
CA ASN A 204 17.57 -4.28 -0.33
C ASN A 204 16.86 -3.52 -1.47
N ARG A 205 16.15 -4.22 -2.35
CA ARG A 205 15.30 -3.62 -3.39
C ARG A 205 14.19 -2.77 -2.77
N LEU A 206 13.46 -3.32 -1.80
CA LEU A 206 12.38 -2.60 -1.11
C LEU A 206 12.91 -1.34 -0.42
N GLU A 207 14.04 -1.42 0.28
CA GLU A 207 14.60 -0.28 1.01
C GLU A 207 15.03 0.87 0.12
N LYS A 208 15.67 0.58 -1.00
CA LYS A 208 16.30 1.60 -1.84
C LYS A 208 15.34 2.26 -2.82
N ASN A 209 14.44 1.45 -3.38
CA ASN A 209 13.73 1.84 -4.59
C ASN A 209 12.22 1.86 -4.43
N ALA A 210 11.65 1.23 -3.39
CA ALA A 210 10.20 1.12 -3.26
C ALA A 210 9.57 2.26 -2.42
N ALA A 211 8.30 2.55 -2.69
CA ALA A 211 7.48 3.46 -1.90
C ALA A 211 6.01 3.02 -2.00
N PRO A 212 5.12 3.43 -1.08
CA PRO A 212 5.35 4.31 0.07
C PRO A 212 6.10 3.61 1.22
N GLY A 213 6.85 4.40 2.00
CA GLY A 213 7.77 3.89 3.03
C GLY A 213 7.10 3.00 4.09
N TYR A 214 5.85 3.25 4.44
CA TYR A 214 5.14 2.41 5.42
C TYR A 214 4.85 0.99 4.90
N LEU A 215 4.67 0.82 3.59
CA LEU A 215 4.55 -0.51 2.98
C LEU A 215 5.90 -1.19 2.85
N VAL A 216 6.96 -0.43 2.54
CA VAL A 216 8.34 -0.94 2.57
C VAL A 216 8.66 -1.50 3.96
N ASP A 217 8.43 -0.70 5.01
CA ASP A 217 8.65 -1.09 6.39
C ASP A 217 7.80 -2.32 6.78
N ARG A 218 6.51 -2.34 6.39
CA ARG A 218 5.63 -3.50 6.62
C ARG A 218 6.17 -4.77 5.94
N GLY A 219 6.59 -4.68 4.68
CA GLY A 219 7.07 -5.81 3.89
C GLY A 219 8.36 -6.41 4.45
N ILE A 220 9.30 -5.55 4.84
CA ILE A 220 10.58 -5.97 5.43
C ILE A 220 10.35 -6.56 6.84
N ALA A 221 9.45 -5.99 7.63
CA ALA A 221 9.08 -6.57 8.92
C ALA A 221 8.52 -8.00 8.79
N LEU A 222 7.68 -8.25 7.77
CA LEU A 222 7.18 -9.59 7.45
C LEU A 222 8.32 -10.54 7.06
N ALA A 223 9.22 -10.09 6.19
CA ALA A 223 10.39 -10.89 5.77
C ALA A 223 11.24 -11.31 6.97
N TYR A 224 11.63 -10.36 7.81
CA TYR A 224 12.45 -10.66 8.99
C TYR A 224 11.73 -11.51 10.03
N ARG A 225 10.40 -11.37 10.18
CA ARG A 225 9.60 -12.27 11.02
C ARG A 225 9.71 -13.70 10.51
N ASP A 226 9.53 -13.91 9.21
CA ASP A 226 9.52 -15.23 8.59
C ASP A 226 10.92 -15.88 8.57
N LEU A 227 11.97 -15.04 8.51
CA LEU A 227 13.38 -15.43 8.71
C LEU A 227 13.76 -15.63 10.19
N LYS A 228 12.82 -15.49 11.13
CA LYS A 228 13.02 -15.59 12.60
C LYS A 228 14.04 -14.58 13.16
N GLN A 229 14.27 -13.49 12.43
CA GLN A 229 15.10 -12.34 12.79
C GLN A 229 14.25 -11.28 13.52
N HIS A 230 13.69 -11.67 14.66
CA HIS A 230 12.65 -10.88 15.34
C HIS A 230 13.08 -9.48 15.77
N SER A 231 14.35 -9.26 16.13
CA SER A 231 14.82 -7.91 16.50
C SER A 231 14.76 -6.94 15.32
N GLN A 232 15.25 -7.35 14.14
CA GLN A 232 15.13 -6.55 12.92
C GLN A 232 13.66 -6.36 12.54
N ALA A 233 12.84 -7.42 12.63
CA ALA A 233 11.40 -7.30 12.37
C ALA A 233 10.72 -6.26 13.27
N LEU A 234 11.11 -6.17 14.55
CA LEU A 234 10.61 -5.15 15.49
C LEU A 234 11.01 -3.73 15.06
N ASP A 235 12.22 -3.53 14.56
CA ASP A 235 12.68 -2.20 14.11
C ASP A 235 11.81 -1.68 12.96
N TYR A 236 11.57 -2.52 11.94
CA TYR A 236 10.75 -2.12 10.78
C TYR A 236 9.27 -1.99 11.13
N VAL A 237 8.68 -2.89 11.93
CA VAL A 237 7.27 -2.74 12.31
C VAL A 237 7.04 -1.49 13.16
N ASN A 238 8.00 -1.11 14.01
CA ASN A 238 7.96 0.14 14.76
C ASN A 238 8.07 1.37 13.84
N ARG A 239 8.85 1.30 12.75
CA ARG A 239 8.90 2.37 11.74
C ARG A 239 7.55 2.50 11.00
N ALA A 240 6.97 1.40 10.54
CA ALA A 240 5.65 1.39 9.91
C ALA A 240 4.58 2.05 10.80
N LEU A 241 4.56 1.71 12.11
CA LEU A 241 3.62 2.27 13.09
C LEU A 241 3.71 3.80 13.23
N LYS A 242 4.86 4.44 12.94
CA LYS A 242 4.97 5.91 13.02
C LYS A 242 4.08 6.62 12.02
N THR A 243 3.85 6.00 10.86
CA THR A 243 3.08 6.57 9.74
C THR A 243 1.69 5.95 9.57
N THR A 244 1.46 4.78 10.17
CA THR A 244 0.18 4.05 10.10
C THR A 244 -0.31 3.66 11.49
N ALA A 245 -0.22 4.58 12.45
CA ALA A 245 -0.63 4.35 13.85
C ALA A 245 -2.10 3.92 13.99
N ASP A 246 -2.91 4.18 12.97
CA ASP A 246 -4.30 3.79 12.92
C ASP A 246 -4.57 2.40 12.33
N ASN A 247 -3.58 1.75 11.71
CA ASN A 247 -3.78 0.48 11.03
C ASN A 247 -3.72 -0.72 12.00
N PRO A 248 -4.83 -1.44 12.23
CA PRO A 248 -4.85 -2.59 13.13
C PRO A 248 -3.92 -3.74 12.72
N GLU A 249 -3.66 -3.92 11.42
CA GLU A 249 -2.81 -5.01 10.94
C GLU A 249 -1.34 -4.83 11.35
N ILE A 250 -0.87 -3.59 11.53
CA ILE A 250 0.52 -3.35 11.93
C ILE A 250 0.71 -3.66 13.42
N TYR A 251 -0.30 -3.37 14.26
CA TYR A 251 -0.28 -3.82 15.65
C TYR A 251 -0.33 -5.34 15.74
N TYR A 252 -1.14 -6.00 14.91
CA TYR A 252 -1.17 -7.46 14.84
C TYR A 252 0.21 -8.03 14.43
N LEU A 253 0.84 -7.48 13.39
CA LEU A 253 2.19 -7.89 12.97
C LEU A 253 3.20 -7.73 14.12
N LYS A 254 3.18 -6.59 14.83
CA LYS A 254 4.06 -6.37 15.98
C LYS A 254 3.79 -7.39 17.09
N ALA A 255 2.52 -7.70 17.38
CA ALA A 255 2.16 -8.69 18.38
C ALA A 255 2.71 -10.08 18.04
N GLN A 256 2.62 -10.51 16.78
CA GLN A 256 3.18 -11.79 16.33
C GLN A 256 4.70 -11.85 16.52
N ILE A 257 5.41 -10.79 16.13
CA ILE A 257 6.87 -10.71 16.26
C ILE A 257 7.28 -10.77 17.74
N LEU A 258 6.61 -9.99 18.61
CA LEU A 258 6.87 -9.99 20.05
C LEU A 258 6.58 -11.34 20.69
N HIS A 259 5.48 -11.99 20.31
CA HIS A 259 5.10 -13.29 20.85
C HIS A 259 6.14 -14.37 20.51
N GLU A 260 6.57 -14.45 19.25
CA GLU A 260 7.58 -15.43 18.83
C GLU A 260 8.97 -15.12 19.42
N LYS A 261 9.35 -13.84 19.52
CA LYS A 261 10.57 -13.43 20.24
C LYS A 261 10.50 -13.80 21.72
N GLY A 262 9.39 -13.50 22.39
CA GLY A 262 9.14 -13.81 23.79
C GLY A 262 9.21 -15.30 24.08
N LYS A 263 8.65 -16.15 23.21
CA LYS A 263 8.76 -17.61 23.31
C LYS A 263 10.20 -18.08 23.15
N LYS A 264 10.93 -17.57 22.15
CA LYS A 264 12.33 -17.91 21.91
C LYS A 264 13.24 -17.52 23.07
N GLU A 265 13.00 -16.35 23.66
CA GLU A 265 13.81 -15.78 24.74
C GLU A 265 13.30 -16.13 26.13
N LYS A 266 12.17 -16.84 26.23
CA LYS A 266 11.45 -17.14 27.49
C LYS A 266 11.16 -15.86 28.31
N SER A 267 10.84 -14.77 27.62
CA SER A 267 10.60 -13.45 28.23
C SER A 267 9.11 -13.19 28.39
N GLN A 268 8.65 -13.24 29.65
CA GLN A 268 7.24 -12.95 29.98
C GLN A 268 6.85 -11.50 29.70
N ASP A 269 7.79 -10.57 29.78
CA ASP A 269 7.52 -9.16 29.49
C ASP A 269 7.24 -8.94 28.00
N LEU A 270 7.97 -9.63 27.11
CA LEU A 270 7.69 -9.61 25.67
C LEU A 270 6.33 -10.24 25.35
N ILE A 271 5.94 -11.31 26.06
CA ILE A 271 4.61 -11.92 25.90
C ILE A 271 3.50 -10.97 26.34
N LYS A 272 3.68 -10.25 27.46
CA LYS A 272 2.73 -9.21 27.92
C LYS A 272 2.62 -8.05 26.92
N GLU A 273 3.75 -7.61 26.35
CA GLU A 273 3.73 -6.59 25.30
C GLU A 273 3.00 -7.09 24.03
N ALA A 274 3.21 -8.35 23.64
CA ALA A 274 2.50 -8.96 22.52
C ALA A 274 0.98 -8.95 22.74
N ILE A 275 0.50 -9.36 23.91
CA ILE A 275 -0.93 -9.33 24.27
C ILE A 275 -1.49 -7.91 24.17
N THR A 276 -0.76 -6.92 24.67
CA THR A 276 -1.15 -5.50 24.56
C THR A 276 -1.30 -5.06 23.11
N HIS A 277 -0.45 -5.55 22.21
CA HIS A 277 -0.55 -5.25 20.78
C HIS A 277 -1.65 -6.02 20.06
N PHE A 278 -1.94 -7.26 20.45
CA PHE A 278 -3.14 -7.97 20.00
C PHE A 278 -4.41 -7.20 20.40
N ASP A 279 -4.47 -6.69 21.63
CA ASP A 279 -5.60 -5.87 22.10
C ASP A 279 -5.78 -4.58 21.29
N LYS A 280 -4.68 -3.91 20.94
CA LYS A 280 -4.73 -2.72 20.06
C LYS A 280 -5.29 -3.04 18.68
N ALA A 281 -4.93 -4.18 18.09
CA ALA A 281 -5.50 -4.62 16.82
C ALA A 281 -7.01 -4.92 16.96
N LEU A 282 -7.41 -5.65 18.01
CA LEU A 282 -8.80 -6.04 18.26
C LEU A 282 -9.70 -4.86 18.66
N ALA A 283 -9.15 -3.79 19.22
CA ALA A 283 -9.89 -2.56 19.48
C ALA A 283 -10.50 -1.96 18.19
N LYS A 284 -9.90 -2.26 17.03
CA LYS A 284 -10.40 -1.86 15.70
C LYS A 284 -10.92 -3.05 14.88
N LYS A 285 -11.38 -4.13 15.53
CA LYS A 285 -11.89 -5.33 14.85
C LYS A 285 -13.00 -5.08 13.81
N SER A 286 -13.77 -4.00 13.95
CA SER A 286 -14.78 -3.60 12.98
C SER A 286 -14.20 -3.19 11.62
N GLN A 287 -12.90 -2.84 11.57
CA GLN A 287 -12.18 -2.51 10.35
C GLN A 287 -11.64 -3.74 9.63
N LEU A 288 -11.55 -4.89 10.32
CA LEU A 288 -10.86 -6.09 9.84
C LEU A 288 -11.83 -7.13 9.24
N PRO A 289 -11.35 -8.00 8.34
CA PRO A 289 -12.08 -9.18 7.91
C PRO A 289 -12.37 -10.14 9.08
N ALA A 290 -13.54 -10.77 9.09
CA ALA A 290 -13.97 -11.62 10.21
C ALA A 290 -13.04 -12.83 10.47
N ASN A 291 -12.46 -13.40 9.42
CA ASN A 291 -11.46 -14.47 9.54
C ASN A 291 -10.18 -13.98 10.22
N LEU A 292 -9.71 -12.78 9.87
CA LEU A 292 -8.55 -12.17 10.50
C LEU A 292 -8.81 -11.85 11.97
N VAL A 293 -10.00 -11.33 12.32
CA VAL A 293 -10.38 -11.12 13.73
C VAL A 293 -10.29 -12.42 14.54
N LYS A 294 -10.87 -13.52 14.02
CA LYS A 294 -10.81 -14.83 14.67
C LYS A 294 -9.37 -15.32 14.86
N GLN A 295 -8.51 -15.10 13.87
CA GLN A 295 -7.10 -15.47 13.95
C GLN A 295 -6.37 -14.67 15.03
N ILE A 296 -6.59 -13.35 15.09
CA ILE A 296 -6.00 -12.48 16.11
C ILE A 296 -6.47 -12.91 17.51
N GLU A 297 -7.76 -13.17 17.71
CA GLU A 297 -8.31 -13.65 18.99
C GLU A 297 -7.69 -15.00 19.40
N TYR A 298 -7.53 -15.92 18.45
CA TYR A 298 -6.90 -17.22 18.70
C TYR A 298 -5.44 -17.06 19.15
N GLU A 299 -4.63 -16.33 18.38
CA GLU A 299 -3.20 -16.12 18.68
C GLU A 299 -3.01 -15.36 20.01
N ARG A 300 -3.87 -14.39 20.29
CA ARG A 300 -3.90 -13.70 21.58
C ARG A 300 -4.18 -14.66 22.74
N ASN A 301 -5.17 -15.53 22.61
CA ASN A 301 -5.52 -16.48 23.66
C ASN A 301 -4.40 -17.50 23.90
N GLN A 302 -3.69 -17.92 22.85
CA GLN A 302 -2.48 -18.74 22.98
C GLN A 302 -1.40 -18.01 23.79
N ALA A 303 -1.19 -16.72 23.53
CA ALA A 303 -0.22 -15.91 24.27
C ALA A 303 -0.58 -15.75 25.76
N VAL A 304 -1.87 -15.66 26.10
CA VAL A 304 -2.35 -15.59 27.50
C VAL A 304 -2.17 -16.93 28.20
N SER A 305 -2.57 -18.04 27.57
CA SER A 305 -2.50 -19.38 28.17
C SER A 305 -1.07 -19.92 28.30
N GLY A 306 -0.11 -19.31 27.61
CA GLY A 306 1.31 -19.66 27.68
C GLY A 306 2.11 -18.91 28.76
N GLN A 307 1.45 -18.02 29.54
CA GLN A 307 2.04 -17.38 30.72
C GLN A 307 2.05 -18.33 31.92
#